data_AF-A0A550JJ00-F1
#
_entry.id   AF-A0A550JJ00-F1
#
_cell.length_a   1.000
_cell.length_b   1.000
_cell.length_c   1.000
_cell.angle_alpha   90.00
_cell.angle_beta   90.00
_cell.angle_gamma   90.00
#
_symmetry.space_group_name_H-M   'P 1'
#
loop_
_entity.id
_entity.type
_entity.pdbx_description
1 polymer ?
#
loop_
_entity_poly.entity_id
_entity_poly.type
_entity_poly.pdbx_seq_one_letter_code
_entity_poly.pdbx_strand_id
1 'polypeptide(L)'
;MDFFRHRSLQTKINLVILLILLVFFGIFSWISFHQQHGYSVEEAVEKARIIAASATRGRQYLSDQLQKGGVELTRERYGLIPQVVSTQIGSLVAADVGYTIRQVSERYRNPKNAPDPSETTMLKEFYGDPEKRESYRVIDLGKEPIFRYLQPFRVDESCLQCHGDPATAPAFLNEMFPDPNEQSFHYRIGEVIGAVSISIPLGKLQAQVQRKVRTDLLYSGGVLIALVFCLGLLVRMAVTAPLARLGLAIRDIVRTGRFEKPIPRRGQDEIGTLIDGFNEMMVHLGEKTEHLEESEKRFRVMTETVRDGMISFLGTGQVILFNRQAERIFGFSKREVMGVSVARLVHEECAEFHQAGVEDYLKKNAAQLIRKLHKIPGRRRDGSQVSLELSLAVAESDGHLFYTAIVRETD
;
A
#
# COMPACT_ATOMS: atom_id res chain seq x y z
N MET A 1 1.94 1.57 -16.76
CA MET A 1 3.09 1.88 -15.89
C MET A 1 3.55 3.35 -15.97
N ASP A 2 3.06 4.18 -16.92
CA ASP A 2 3.50 5.59 -17.05
C ASP A 2 2.99 6.56 -15.96
N PHE A 3 1.91 6.21 -15.24
CA PHE A 3 1.36 7.07 -14.17
C PHE A 3 2.38 7.39 -13.06
N PHE A 4 3.28 6.46 -12.78
CA PHE A 4 4.29 6.62 -11.72
C PHE A 4 5.53 7.38 -12.16
N ARG A 5 5.78 7.62 -13.45
CA ARG A 5 7.06 8.20 -13.90
C ARG A 5 7.21 9.68 -13.51
N HIS A 6 6.13 10.46 -13.52
CA HIS A 6 6.18 11.91 -13.31
C HIS A 6 5.82 12.38 -11.89
N ARG A 7 5.62 11.47 -10.94
CA ARG A 7 5.25 11.80 -9.56
C ARG A 7 6.46 11.79 -8.63
N SER A 8 6.43 12.62 -7.58
CA SER A 8 7.47 12.62 -6.55
C SER A 8 7.53 11.26 -5.85
N LEU A 9 8.72 10.87 -5.38
CA LEU A 9 8.92 9.61 -4.65
C LEU A 9 7.95 9.46 -3.48
N GLN A 10 7.70 10.55 -2.75
CA GLN A 10 6.74 10.60 -1.64
C GLN A 10 5.33 10.20 -2.07
N THR A 11 4.83 10.74 -3.19
CA THR A 11 3.51 10.39 -3.71
C THR A 11 3.43 8.92 -4.09
N LYS A 12 4.48 8.34 -4.68
CA LYS A 12 4.48 6.91 -5.05
C LYS A 12 4.39 6.03 -3.81
N ILE A 13 5.21 6.30 -2.80
CA ILE A 13 5.22 5.53 -1.54
C ILE A 13 3.85 5.65 -0.84
N ASN A 14 3.32 6.86 -0.72
CA ASN A 14 2.02 7.08 -0.07
C ASN A 14 0.88 6.37 -0.82
N LEU A 15 0.89 6.33 -2.15
CA LEU A 15 -0.12 5.60 -2.93
C LEU A 15 -0.04 4.09 -2.70
N VAL A 16 1.17 3.53 -2.62
CA VAL A 16 1.35 2.10 -2.33
C VAL A 16 0.86 1.77 -0.91
N ILE A 17 1.25 2.57 0.08
CA ILE A 17 0.79 2.41 1.47
C ILE A 17 -0.74 2.51 1.54
N LEU A 18 -1.33 3.52 0.90
CA LEU A 18 -2.77 3.72 0.87
C LEU A 18 -3.48 2.52 0.24
N LEU A 19 -2.98 2.00 -0.89
CA LEU A 19 -3.56 0.84 -1.56
C LEU A 19 -3.54 -0.39 -0.65
N ILE A 20 -2.40 -0.68 -0.01
CA ILE A 20 -2.26 -1.82 0.91
C ILE A 20 -3.25 -1.67 2.06
N LEU A 21 -3.29 -0.50 2.70
CA LEU A 21 -4.18 -0.26 3.83
C LEU A 21 -5.67 -0.32 3.44
N LEU A 22 -6.05 0.14 2.25
CA LEU A 22 -7.42 0.01 1.74
C LEU A 22 -7.81 -1.46 1.51
N VAL A 23 -6.90 -2.30 1.02
CA VAL A 23 -7.15 -3.74 0.86
C VAL A 23 -7.38 -4.40 2.23
N PHE A 24 -6.51 -4.16 3.20
CA PHE A 24 -6.68 -4.69 4.56
C PHE A 24 -7.96 -4.18 5.23
N PHE A 25 -8.28 -2.89 5.07
CA PHE A 25 -9.52 -2.31 5.56
C PHE A 25 -10.75 -2.95 4.91
N GLY A 26 -10.71 -3.21 3.60
CA GLY A 26 -11.79 -3.90 2.89
C GLY A 26 -12.01 -5.33 3.39
N ILE A 27 -10.93 -6.11 3.55
CA ILE A 27 -10.99 -7.48 4.09
C ILE A 27 -11.53 -7.48 5.52
N PHE A 28 -11.01 -6.61 6.38
CA PHE A 28 -11.47 -6.50 7.76
C PHE A 28 -12.95 -6.10 7.84
N SER A 29 -13.37 -5.13 7.02
CA SER A 29 -14.76 -4.68 6.95
C SER A 29 -15.69 -5.79 6.45
N TRP A 30 -15.25 -6.57 5.45
CA TRP A 30 -15.98 -7.76 4.99
C TRP A 30 -16.16 -8.76 6.13
N ILE A 31 -15.07 -9.18 6.77
CA ILE A 31 -15.10 -10.17 7.85
C ILE A 31 -16.03 -9.69 8.97
N SER A 32 -15.87 -8.44 9.39
CA SER A 32 -16.70 -7.82 10.43
C SER A 32 -18.20 -7.82 10.05
N PHE A 33 -18.52 -7.45 8.81
CA PHE A 33 -19.90 -7.46 8.31
C PHE A 33 -20.53 -8.86 8.37
N HIS A 34 -19.83 -9.88 7.88
CA HIS A 34 -20.32 -11.26 7.91
C HIS A 34 -20.45 -11.80 9.33
N GLN A 35 -19.52 -11.45 10.21
CA GLN A 35 -19.54 -11.88 11.61
C GLN A 35 -20.74 -11.28 12.36
N GLN A 36 -21.03 -9.98 12.16
CA GLN A 36 -22.18 -9.31 12.79
C GLN A 36 -23.54 -9.88 12.32
N HIS A 37 -23.65 -10.24 11.04
CA HIS A 37 -24.88 -10.84 10.50
C HIS A 37 -25.14 -12.24 11.08
N GLY A 38 -24.10 -13.04 11.30
CA GLY A 38 -24.22 -14.37 11.92
C GLY A 38 -24.72 -14.31 13.37
N TYR A 39 -24.13 -13.41 14.18
CA TYR A 39 -24.50 -13.26 15.59
C TYR A 39 -25.97 -12.90 15.81
N SER A 40 -26.59 -12.19 14.87
CA SER A 40 -27.99 -11.75 15.01
C SER A 40 -28.97 -12.93 15.04
N VAL A 41 -28.77 -13.93 14.19
CA VAL A 41 -29.64 -15.11 14.14
C VAL A 41 -29.40 -16.00 15.36
N GLU A 42 -28.14 -16.19 15.73
CA GLU A 42 -27.77 -16.98 16.92
C GLU A 42 -28.33 -16.38 18.21
N GLU A 43 -28.25 -15.05 18.36
CA GLU A 43 -28.86 -14.34 19.48
C GLU A 43 -30.40 -14.49 19.51
N ALA A 44 -31.04 -14.47 18.33
CA ALA A 44 -32.49 -14.68 18.22
C ALA A 44 -32.88 -16.11 18.60
N VAL A 45 -32.11 -17.12 18.19
CA VAL A 45 -32.29 -18.52 18.58
C VAL A 45 -32.19 -18.67 20.09
N GLU A 46 -31.14 -18.12 20.72
CA GLU A 46 -30.92 -18.29 22.16
C GLU A 46 -32.02 -17.62 22.99
N LYS A 47 -32.44 -16.41 22.63
CA LYS A 47 -33.58 -15.74 23.27
C LYS A 47 -34.87 -16.52 23.11
N ALA A 48 -35.16 -17.03 21.90
CA ALA A 48 -36.35 -17.82 21.66
C ALA A 48 -36.34 -19.14 22.45
N ARG A 49 -35.19 -19.81 22.52
CA ARG A 49 -35.00 -21.04 23.30
C ARG A 49 -35.26 -20.83 24.78
N ILE A 50 -34.76 -19.73 25.37
CA ILE A 50 -35.03 -19.40 26.78
C ILE A 50 -36.53 -19.19 27.01
N ILE A 51 -37.19 -18.39 26.16
CA ILE A 51 -38.64 -18.12 26.26
C ILE A 51 -39.45 -19.43 26.14
N ALA A 52 -39.11 -20.26 25.15
CA ALA A 52 -39.79 -21.52 24.90
C ALA A 52 -39.57 -22.55 26.02
N ALA A 53 -38.35 -22.63 26.56
CA ALA A 53 -38.03 -23.47 27.71
C ALA A 53 -38.79 -23.01 28.97
N SER A 54 -38.84 -21.71 29.25
CA SER A 54 -39.63 -21.15 30.36
C SER A 54 -41.12 -21.44 30.20
N ALA A 55 -41.68 -21.30 29.00
CA ALA A 55 -43.09 -21.64 28.73
C ALA A 55 -43.36 -23.13 28.96
N THR A 56 -42.49 -24.01 28.47
CA THR A 56 -42.62 -25.46 28.61
C THR A 56 -42.49 -25.91 30.06
N ARG A 57 -41.46 -25.44 30.77
CA ARG A 57 -41.21 -25.79 32.18
C ARG A 57 -42.29 -25.22 33.10
N GLY A 58 -42.75 -23.99 32.85
CA GLY A 58 -43.86 -23.39 33.58
C GLY A 58 -45.15 -24.20 33.44
N ARG A 59 -45.46 -24.68 32.23
CA ARG A 59 -46.60 -25.56 31.96
C ARG A 59 -46.50 -26.87 32.76
N GLN A 60 -45.35 -27.53 32.69
CA GLN A 60 -45.10 -28.80 33.40
C GLN A 60 -45.21 -28.63 34.91
N TYR A 61 -44.59 -27.59 35.47
CA TYR A 61 -44.64 -27.30 36.90
C TYR A 61 -46.07 -27.04 37.38
N LEU A 62 -46.84 -26.20 36.66
CA LEU A 62 -48.23 -25.94 37.01
C LEU A 62 -49.08 -27.21 36.95
N SER A 63 -48.90 -28.03 35.91
CA SER A 63 -49.62 -29.30 35.76
C SER A 63 -49.36 -30.24 36.95
N ASP A 64 -48.09 -30.42 37.33
CA ASP A 64 -47.67 -31.22 38.48
C ASP A 64 -48.30 -30.73 39.80
N GLN A 65 -48.34 -29.41 40.02
CA GLN A 65 -48.93 -28.85 41.24
C GLN A 65 -50.46 -29.01 41.28
N LEU A 66 -51.16 -28.88 40.16
CA LEU A 66 -52.60 -29.11 40.09
C LEU A 66 -52.94 -30.57 40.40
N GLN A 67 -52.16 -31.51 39.86
CA GLN A 67 -52.33 -32.94 40.13
C GLN A 67 -52.05 -33.28 41.60
N LYS A 68 -50.92 -32.82 42.15
CA LYS A 68 -50.57 -33.04 43.57
C LYS A 68 -51.57 -32.42 44.54
N GLY A 69 -52.12 -31.26 44.18
CA GLY A 69 -53.12 -30.57 44.98
C GLY A 69 -54.54 -31.11 44.85
N GLY A 70 -54.79 -32.08 43.96
CA GLY A 70 -56.14 -32.58 43.68
C GLY A 70 -57.09 -31.49 43.15
N VAL A 71 -56.55 -30.50 42.42
CA VAL A 71 -57.33 -29.38 41.92
C VAL A 71 -58.10 -29.79 40.68
N GLU A 72 -59.41 -29.97 40.84
CA GLU A 72 -60.30 -30.23 39.71
C GLU A 72 -60.44 -29.00 38.81
N LEU A 73 -60.35 -29.23 37.49
CA LEU A 73 -60.55 -28.22 36.46
C LEU A 73 -62.05 -28.03 36.23
N THR A 74 -62.52 -26.80 36.39
CA THR A 74 -63.92 -26.40 36.14
C THR A 74 -63.96 -25.19 35.22
N ARG A 75 -65.16 -24.75 34.82
CA ARG A 75 -65.35 -23.54 34.02
C ARG A 75 -64.79 -22.30 34.72
N GLU A 76 -64.98 -22.17 36.03
CA GLU A 76 -64.49 -21.06 36.85
C GLU A 76 -62.95 -21.07 36.97
N ARG A 77 -62.36 -22.27 36.89
CA ARG A 77 -60.91 -22.51 36.95
C ARG A 77 -60.28 -22.72 35.58
N TYR A 78 -60.97 -22.38 34.49
CA TYR A 78 -60.45 -22.49 33.11
C TYR A 78 -59.09 -21.80 32.96
N GLY A 79 -58.89 -20.68 33.66
CA GLY A 79 -57.62 -19.96 33.68
C GLY A 79 -56.44 -20.73 34.27
N LEU A 80 -56.65 -21.83 35.01
CA LEU A 80 -55.59 -22.66 35.57
C LEU A 80 -55.12 -23.78 34.63
N ILE A 81 -55.81 -24.00 33.50
CA ILE A 81 -55.37 -24.99 32.52
C ILE A 81 -53.95 -24.60 32.05
N PRO A 82 -52.95 -25.50 32.13
CA PRO A 82 -51.56 -25.14 31.86
C PRO A 82 -51.33 -24.48 30.50
N GLN A 83 -52.06 -24.93 29.47
CA GLN A 83 -52.03 -24.32 28.13
C GLN A 83 -52.57 -22.88 28.15
N VAL A 84 -53.65 -22.61 28.89
CA VAL A 84 -54.27 -21.28 29.01
C VAL A 84 -53.33 -20.32 29.74
N VAL A 85 -52.78 -20.74 30.89
CA VAL A 85 -51.78 -19.95 31.64
C VAL A 85 -50.58 -19.61 30.75
N SER A 86 -50.01 -20.61 30.07
CA SER A 86 -48.84 -20.39 29.20
C SER A 86 -49.17 -19.42 28.05
N THR A 87 -50.38 -19.48 27.48
CA THR A 87 -50.83 -18.53 26.44
C THR A 87 -50.96 -17.12 26.98
N GLN A 88 -51.53 -16.94 28.18
CA GLN A 88 -51.71 -15.62 28.79
C GLN A 88 -50.36 -15.00 29.17
N ILE A 89 -49.49 -15.77 29.83
CA ILE A 89 -48.12 -15.32 30.14
C ILE A 89 -47.38 -14.98 28.85
N GLY A 90 -47.47 -15.84 27.82
CA GLY A 90 -46.87 -15.59 26.51
C GLY A 90 -47.35 -14.28 25.89
N SER A 91 -48.65 -13.98 25.96
CA SER A 91 -49.22 -12.73 25.45
C SER A 91 -48.74 -11.50 26.22
N LEU A 92 -48.57 -11.60 27.55
CA LEU A 92 -48.05 -10.51 28.38
C LEU A 92 -46.58 -10.24 28.06
N VAL A 93 -45.75 -11.29 28.05
CA VAL A 93 -44.33 -11.19 27.69
C VAL A 93 -44.17 -10.63 26.28
N ALA A 94 -44.97 -11.13 25.32
CA ALA A 94 -44.97 -10.66 23.93
C ALA A 94 -45.22 -9.14 23.83
N ALA A 95 -46.13 -8.59 24.65
CA ALA A 95 -46.40 -7.16 24.71
C ALA A 95 -45.20 -6.35 25.24
N ASP A 96 -44.51 -6.86 26.27
CA ASP A 96 -43.36 -6.18 26.89
C ASP A 96 -42.13 -6.14 25.98
N VAL A 97 -41.85 -7.23 25.26
CA VAL A 97 -40.63 -7.36 24.44
C VAL A 97 -40.84 -7.07 22.96
N GLY A 98 -42.10 -6.92 22.53
CA GLY A 98 -42.47 -6.70 21.13
C GLY A 98 -42.25 -7.93 20.24
N TYR A 99 -42.44 -9.14 20.79
CA TYR A 99 -42.42 -10.40 20.04
C TYR A 99 -43.85 -10.90 19.84
N THR A 100 -44.03 -11.95 19.04
CA THR A 100 -45.25 -12.75 19.07
C THR A 100 -44.94 -14.10 19.69
N ILE A 101 -45.63 -14.47 20.75
CA ILE A 101 -45.52 -15.77 21.40
C ILE A 101 -46.91 -16.39 21.40
N ARG A 102 -47.06 -17.54 20.72
CA ARG A 102 -48.31 -18.28 20.69
C ARG A 102 -48.08 -19.77 20.67
N GLN A 103 -49.12 -20.53 20.95
CA GLN A 103 -49.10 -21.99 20.86
C GLN A 103 -49.88 -22.42 19.63
N VAL A 104 -49.34 -23.37 18.88
CA VAL A 104 -49.93 -23.85 17.62
C VAL A 104 -50.02 -25.36 17.61
N SER A 105 -51.07 -25.89 17.00
CA SER A 105 -51.28 -27.33 16.84
C SER A 105 -52.10 -27.58 15.59
N GLU A 106 -51.80 -28.64 14.82
CA GLU A 106 -52.67 -29.04 13.69
C GLU A 106 -54.04 -29.55 14.17
N ARG A 107 -54.09 -30.19 15.34
CA ARG A 107 -55.34 -30.69 15.97
C ARG A 107 -55.74 -29.78 17.14
N TYR A 108 -56.10 -28.54 16.81
CA TYR A 108 -56.44 -27.50 17.78
C TYR A 108 -57.91 -27.56 18.21
N ARG A 109 -58.17 -27.32 19.51
CA ARG A 109 -59.52 -27.05 20.03
C ARG A 109 -59.92 -25.58 19.87
N ASN A 110 -58.99 -24.67 20.15
CA ASN A 110 -59.20 -23.24 20.00
C ASN A 110 -58.73 -22.79 18.60
N PRO A 111 -59.62 -22.22 17.75
CA PRO A 111 -59.25 -21.75 16.40
C PRO A 111 -58.09 -20.75 16.37
N LYS A 112 -57.83 -20.02 17.46
CA LYS A 112 -56.67 -19.11 17.56
C LYS A 112 -55.31 -19.83 17.55
N ASN A 113 -55.31 -21.14 17.81
CA ASN A 113 -54.11 -21.97 17.81
C ASN A 113 -53.89 -22.69 16.47
N ALA A 114 -54.73 -22.41 15.45
CA ALA A 114 -54.52 -22.92 14.11
C ALA A 114 -53.18 -22.41 13.55
N PRO A 115 -52.31 -23.28 13.00
CA PRO A 115 -51.04 -22.88 12.45
C PRO A 115 -51.23 -22.12 11.13
N ASP A 116 -50.35 -21.16 10.88
CA ASP A 116 -50.20 -20.57 9.55
C ASP A 116 -49.40 -21.52 8.61
N PRO A 117 -49.36 -21.27 7.29
CA PRO A 117 -48.68 -22.16 6.35
C PRO A 117 -47.20 -22.43 6.67
N SER A 118 -46.49 -21.46 7.24
CA SER A 118 -45.09 -21.64 7.65
C SER A 118 -45.00 -22.53 8.88
N GLU A 119 -45.88 -22.34 9.86
CA GLU A 119 -45.93 -23.15 11.06
C GLU A 119 -46.35 -24.58 10.76
N THR A 120 -47.32 -24.80 9.87
CA THR A 120 -47.71 -26.13 9.38
C THR A 120 -46.49 -26.86 8.80
N THR A 121 -45.72 -26.17 7.97
CA THR A 121 -44.50 -26.75 7.37
C THR A 121 -43.46 -27.12 8.43
N MET A 122 -43.25 -26.24 9.42
CA MET A 122 -42.31 -26.47 10.51
C MET A 122 -42.78 -27.56 11.48
N LEU A 123 -44.08 -27.66 11.76
CA LEU A 123 -44.67 -28.71 12.61
C LEU A 123 -44.45 -30.11 12.02
N LYS A 124 -44.60 -30.25 10.70
CA LYS A 124 -44.34 -31.51 9.98
C LYS A 124 -42.92 -32.04 10.16
N GLU A 125 -41.95 -31.17 10.42
CA GLU A 125 -40.57 -31.60 10.71
C GLU A 125 -40.47 -32.37 12.03
N PHE A 126 -41.29 -32.04 13.03
CA PHE A 126 -41.31 -32.76 14.31
C PHE A 126 -42.11 -34.06 14.24
N TYR A 127 -43.09 -34.15 13.32
CA TYR A 127 -43.81 -35.39 13.06
C TYR A 127 -42.93 -36.40 12.30
N GLY A 128 -42.07 -35.92 11.40
CA GLY A 128 -41.14 -36.76 10.63
C GLY A 128 -39.88 -37.18 11.40
N ASP A 129 -39.47 -36.42 12.42
CA ASP A 129 -38.28 -36.70 13.22
C ASP A 129 -38.58 -36.57 14.73
N PRO A 130 -38.77 -37.70 15.44
CA PRO A 130 -39.02 -37.71 16.88
C PRO A 130 -37.88 -37.15 17.73
N GLU A 131 -36.63 -37.09 17.24
CA GLU A 131 -35.50 -36.54 17.99
C GLU A 131 -35.35 -35.03 17.83
N LYS A 132 -36.02 -34.45 16.83
CA LYS A 132 -35.94 -33.01 16.57
C LYS A 132 -36.56 -32.20 17.72
N ARG A 133 -35.75 -31.30 18.28
CA ARG A 133 -36.10 -30.50 19.48
C ARG A 133 -36.51 -29.07 19.17
N GLU A 134 -36.09 -28.53 18.04
CA GLU A 134 -36.39 -27.17 17.62
C GLU A 134 -36.31 -27.04 16.10
N SER A 135 -37.00 -26.06 15.56
CA SER A 135 -36.92 -25.65 14.15
C SER A 135 -37.02 -24.14 14.09
N TYR A 136 -36.16 -23.50 13.31
CA TYR A 136 -36.19 -22.05 13.14
C TYR A 136 -35.85 -21.64 11.72
N ARG A 137 -36.32 -20.47 11.31
CA ARG A 137 -36.07 -19.89 10.00
C ARG A 137 -36.39 -18.40 9.98
N VAL A 138 -35.79 -17.69 9.05
CA VAL A 138 -36.20 -16.33 8.71
C VAL A 138 -37.27 -16.44 7.62
N ILE A 139 -38.40 -15.79 7.82
CA ILE A 139 -39.51 -15.71 6.86
C ILE A 139 -39.81 -14.26 6.54
N ASP A 140 -40.20 -14.01 5.30
CA ASP A 140 -40.65 -12.71 4.84
C ASP A 140 -42.19 -12.71 4.76
N LEU A 141 -42.83 -11.92 5.62
CA LEU A 141 -44.28 -11.74 5.65
C LEU A 141 -44.72 -10.40 5.02
N GLY A 142 -43.88 -9.78 4.18
CA GLY A 142 -44.24 -8.66 3.32
C GLY A 142 -44.17 -7.26 3.95
N LYS A 143 -44.07 -7.14 5.28
CA LYS A 143 -43.81 -5.84 5.96
C LYS A 143 -42.38 -5.73 6.50
N GLU A 144 -41.87 -6.81 7.10
CA GLU A 144 -40.49 -6.93 7.55
C GLU A 144 -40.11 -8.43 7.69
N PRO A 145 -38.83 -8.79 7.52
CA PRO A 145 -38.38 -10.15 7.79
C PRO A 145 -38.55 -10.46 9.28
N ILE A 146 -39.08 -11.64 9.59
CA ILE A 146 -39.22 -12.11 10.96
C ILE A 146 -38.43 -13.40 11.14
N PHE A 147 -37.79 -13.53 12.30
CA PHE A 147 -37.21 -14.77 12.75
C PHE A 147 -38.29 -15.57 13.46
N ARG A 148 -38.55 -16.79 12.99
CA ARG A 148 -39.54 -17.69 13.58
C ARG A 148 -38.85 -18.91 14.17
N TYR A 149 -39.22 -19.24 15.40
CA TYR A 149 -38.72 -20.37 16.17
C TYR A 149 -39.90 -21.21 16.67
N LEU A 150 -39.80 -22.53 16.47
CA LEU A 150 -40.73 -23.51 17.02
C LEU A 150 -39.99 -24.51 17.91
N GLN A 151 -40.60 -24.79 19.06
CA GLN A 151 -40.23 -25.91 19.93
C GLN A 151 -41.46 -26.78 20.18
N PRO A 152 -41.41 -28.10 19.90
CA PRO A 152 -42.56 -28.97 20.02
C PRO A 152 -42.91 -29.24 21.49
N PHE A 153 -44.20 -29.30 21.76
CA PHE A 153 -44.74 -29.87 22.99
C PHE A 153 -45.02 -31.35 22.76
N ARG A 154 -44.56 -32.18 23.69
CA ARG A 154 -44.85 -33.61 23.69
C ARG A 154 -45.86 -33.93 24.77
N VAL A 155 -46.72 -34.90 24.47
CA VAL A 155 -47.76 -35.39 25.37
C VAL A 155 -47.11 -36.06 26.57
N ASP A 156 -47.50 -35.61 27.76
CA ASP A 156 -47.23 -36.27 29.04
C ASP A 156 -48.55 -36.84 29.62
N GLU A 157 -48.48 -37.52 30.75
CA GLU A 157 -49.65 -38.12 31.40
C GLU A 157 -50.74 -37.09 31.71
N SER A 158 -50.35 -35.87 32.10
CA SER A 158 -51.29 -34.81 32.44
C SER A 158 -52.09 -34.30 31.25
N CYS A 159 -51.53 -34.40 30.03
CA CYS A 159 -52.23 -34.02 28.80
C CYS A 159 -53.42 -34.95 28.50
N LEU A 160 -53.33 -36.23 28.87
CA LEU A 160 -54.33 -37.24 28.51
C LEU A 160 -55.68 -37.04 29.24
N GLN A 161 -55.69 -36.28 30.34
CA GLN A 161 -56.93 -35.91 31.05
C GLN A 161 -57.92 -35.13 30.16
N CYS A 162 -57.38 -34.36 29.19
CA CYS A 162 -58.20 -33.54 28.28
C CYS A 162 -58.05 -33.95 26.80
N HIS A 163 -56.94 -34.63 26.44
CA HIS A 163 -56.58 -34.97 25.06
C HIS A 163 -56.49 -36.49 24.81
N GLY A 164 -56.84 -37.31 25.81
CA GLY A 164 -56.91 -38.77 25.72
C GLY A 164 -58.26 -39.24 25.15
N ASP A 165 -59.06 -39.88 26.00
CA ASP A 165 -60.40 -40.37 25.63
C ASP A 165 -61.45 -39.24 25.72
N PRO A 166 -62.17 -38.92 24.63
CA PRO A 166 -63.25 -37.93 24.63
C PRO A 166 -64.30 -38.15 25.72
N ALA A 167 -64.59 -39.39 26.12
CA ALA A 167 -65.59 -39.71 27.14
C ALA A 167 -65.16 -39.28 28.56
N THR A 168 -63.85 -39.16 28.79
CA THR A 168 -63.27 -38.79 30.09
C THR A 168 -62.91 -37.31 30.20
N ALA A 169 -62.98 -36.58 29.08
CA ALA A 169 -62.62 -35.19 29.03
C ALA A 169 -63.64 -34.32 29.79
N PRO A 170 -63.21 -33.24 30.48
CA PRO A 170 -64.13 -32.39 31.23
C PRO A 170 -65.24 -31.80 30.35
N ALA A 171 -66.50 -32.05 30.73
CA ALA A 171 -67.68 -31.70 29.93
C ALA A 171 -67.74 -30.20 29.56
N PHE A 172 -67.30 -29.32 30.48
CA PHE A 172 -67.29 -27.87 30.26
C PHE A 172 -66.42 -27.44 29.06
N LEU A 173 -65.42 -28.24 28.65
CA LEU A 173 -64.59 -27.92 27.49
C LEU A 173 -65.37 -28.03 26.19
N ASN A 174 -66.27 -29.02 26.08
CA ASN A 174 -67.13 -29.20 24.90
C ASN A 174 -68.20 -28.11 24.82
N GLU A 175 -68.67 -27.60 25.97
CA GLU A 175 -69.58 -26.45 26.03
C GLU A 175 -68.90 -25.15 25.56
N MET A 176 -67.63 -24.96 25.93
CA MET A 176 -66.85 -23.77 25.58
C MET A 176 -66.37 -23.77 24.13
N PHE A 177 -66.08 -24.94 23.59
CA PHE A 177 -65.59 -25.12 22.22
C PHE A 177 -66.44 -26.20 21.52
N PRO A 178 -67.69 -25.87 21.14
CA PRO A 178 -68.55 -26.83 20.47
C PRO A 178 -68.06 -27.03 19.03
N ASP A 179 -67.38 -28.15 18.79
CA ASP A 179 -66.99 -28.59 17.45
C ASP A 179 -67.40 -30.06 17.23
N PRO A 180 -68.33 -30.35 16.30
CA PRO A 180 -68.72 -31.71 15.98
C PRO A 180 -67.59 -32.54 15.34
N ASN A 181 -66.53 -31.90 14.84
CA ASN A 181 -65.35 -32.53 14.26
C ASN A 181 -64.10 -32.31 15.12
N GLU A 182 -64.26 -32.29 16.45
CA GLU A 182 -63.16 -32.10 17.38
C GLU A 182 -62.06 -33.15 17.20
N GLN A 183 -60.88 -32.68 16.81
CA GLN A 183 -59.72 -33.50 16.46
C GLN A 183 -58.68 -33.57 17.59
N SER A 184 -58.82 -32.78 18.65
CA SER A 184 -57.81 -32.64 19.70
C SER A 184 -57.79 -33.80 20.72
N PHE A 185 -58.14 -35.03 20.31
CA PHE A 185 -58.21 -36.22 21.16
C PHE A 185 -57.33 -37.37 20.63
N HIS A 186 -57.31 -38.48 21.36
CA HIS A 186 -56.60 -39.72 21.02
C HIS A 186 -55.08 -39.57 20.90
N TYR A 187 -54.51 -38.63 21.67
CA TYR A 187 -53.07 -38.47 21.77
C TYR A 187 -52.41 -39.61 22.56
N ARG A 188 -51.16 -39.94 22.21
CA ARG A 188 -50.33 -40.90 22.96
C ARG A 188 -49.15 -40.21 23.62
N ILE A 189 -48.68 -40.77 24.74
CA ILE A 189 -47.49 -40.26 25.44
C ILE A 189 -46.30 -40.17 24.47
N GLY A 190 -45.60 -39.04 24.48
CA GLY A 190 -44.46 -38.75 23.61
C GLY A 190 -44.81 -38.17 22.23
N GLU A 191 -46.08 -38.25 21.81
CA GLU A 191 -46.57 -37.67 20.56
C GLU A 191 -46.48 -36.14 20.61
N VAL A 192 -46.29 -35.48 19.47
CA VAL A 192 -46.26 -34.02 19.36
C VAL A 192 -47.68 -33.48 19.38
N ILE A 193 -48.06 -32.78 20.46
CA ILE A 193 -49.38 -32.17 20.63
C ILE A 193 -49.50 -30.79 19.99
N GLY A 194 -48.38 -30.14 19.76
CA GLY A 194 -48.29 -28.81 19.16
C GLY A 194 -46.88 -28.26 19.35
N ALA A 195 -46.72 -26.95 19.21
CA ALA A 195 -45.47 -26.26 19.47
C ALA A 195 -45.72 -24.87 20.05
N VAL A 196 -44.73 -24.34 20.77
CA VAL A 196 -44.64 -22.89 20.99
C VAL A 196 -44.02 -22.27 19.74
N SER A 197 -44.68 -21.25 19.20
CA SER A 197 -44.23 -20.45 18.07
C SER A 197 -43.87 -19.06 18.56
N ILE A 198 -42.60 -18.70 18.36
CA ILE A 198 -42.04 -17.39 18.71
C ILE A 198 -41.64 -16.70 17.43
N SER A 199 -42.16 -15.49 17.21
CA SER A 199 -41.78 -14.64 16.09
C SER A 199 -41.12 -13.36 16.61
N ILE A 200 -39.88 -13.13 16.20
CA ILE A 200 -39.06 -11.97 16.55
C ILE A 200 -38.93 -11.09 15.29
N PRO A 201 -39.44 -9.85 15.30
CA PRO A 201 -39.24 -8.92 14.20
C PRO A 201 -37.76 -8.62 14.01
N LEU A 202 -37.20 -8.96 12.84
CA LEU A 202 -35.79 -8.70 12.57
C LEU A 202 -35.54 -7.23 12.25
N GLY A 203 -36.54 -6.41 11.93
CA GLY A 203 -36.33 -4.99 11.62
C GLY A 203 -35.61 -4.23 12.75
N LYS A 204 -36.02 -4.46 14.01
CA LYS A 204 -35.34 -3.86 15.18
C LYS A 204 -33.94 -4.41 15.41
N LEU A 205 -33.75 -5.72 15.24
CA LEU A 205 -32.45 -6.37 15.41
C LEU A 205 -31.48 -5.95 14.30
N GLN A 206 -31.93 -5.91 13.05
CA GLN A 206 -31.19 -5.42 11.90
C GLN A 206 -30.83 -3.94 12.05
N ALA A 207 -31.72 -3.09 12.56
CA ALA A 207 -31.40 -1.69 12.82
C ALA A 207 -30.28 -1.54 13.86
N GLN A 208 -30.29 -2.36 14.93
CA GLN A 208 -29.20 -2.40 15.91
C GLN A 208 -27.89 -2.84 15.27
N VAL A 209 -27.92 -3.90 14.45
CA VAL A 209 -26.76 -4.41 13.72
C VAL A 209 -26.22 -3.36 12.75
N GLN A 210 -27.07 -2.71 11.96
CA GLN A 210 -26.67 -1.64 11.04
C GLN A 210 -26.05 -0.46 11.79
N ARG A 211 -26.60 -0.06 12.94
CA ARG A 211 -26.01 1.00 13.78
C ARG A 211 -24.62 0.60 14.27
N LYS A 212 -24.45 -0.66 14.69
CA LYS A 212 -23.16 -1.20 15.16
C LYS A 212 -22.15 -1.25 14.01
N VAL A 213 -22.52 -1.83 12.87
CA VAL A 213 -21.70 -1.87 11.64
C VAL A 213 -21.28 -0.47 11.21
N ARG A 214 -22.20 0.50 11.19
CA ARG A 214 -21.88 1.90 10.83
C ARG A 214 -20.88 2.51 11.81
N THR A 215 -21.09 2.30 13.10
CA THR A 215 -20.20 2.82 14.14
C THR A 215 -18.81 2.21 14.02
N ASP A 216 -18.72 0.90 13.82
CA ASP A 216 -17.45 0.19 13.64
C ASP A 216 -16.73 0.64 12.36
N LEU A 217 -17.47 0.90 11.27
CA LEU A 217 -16.92 1.45 10.02
C LEU A 217 -16.37 2.87 10.21
N LEU A 218 -17.05 3.72 10.98
CA LEU A 218 -16.57 5.07 11.31
C LEU A 218 -15.29 5.02 12.15
N TYR A 219 -15.23 4.17 13.18
CA TYR A 219 -14.04 4.02 14.01
C TYR A 219 -12.86 3.46 13.22
N SER A 220 -13.05 2.36 12.50
CA SER A 220 -12.00 1.75 11.68
C SER A 220 -11.54 2.68 10.54
N GLY A 221 -12.46 3.42 9.92
CA GLY A 221 -12.14 4.44 8.92
C GLY A 221 -11.34 5.61 9.49
N GLY A 222 -11.68 6.06 10.70
CA GLY A 222 -10.90 7.08 11.43
C GLY A 222 -9.47 6.60 11.74
N VAL A 223 -9.33 5.36 12.21
CA VAL A 223 -8.02 4.72 12.45
C VAL A 223 -7.22 4.61 11.15
N LEU A 224 -7.85 4.21 10.04
CA LEU A 224 -7.21 4.13 8.72
C LEU A 224 -6.65 5.49 8.28
N ILE A 225 -7.43 6.56 8.39
CA ILE A 225 -6.99 7.92 8.02
C ILE A 225 -5.82 8.37 8.90
N ALA A 226 -5.91 8.15 10.21
CA ALA A 226 -4.84 8.48 11.15
C ALA A 226 -3.55 7.70 10.81
N LEU A 227 -3.67 6.41 10.50
CA LEU A 227 -2.54 5.56 10.14
C LEU A 227 -1.88 6.00 8.83
N VAL A 228 -2.66 6.30 7.79
CA VAL A 228 -2.15 6.85 6.52
C VAL A 228 -1.41 8.16 6.76
N PHE A 229 -1.98 9.06 7.56
CA PHE A 229 -1.37 10.35 7.89
C PHE A 229 -0.05 10.18 8.66
N CYS A 230 -0.05 9.37 9.72
CA CYS A 230 1.13 9.10 10.53
C CYS A 230 2.26 8.43 9.72
N LEU A 231 1.94 7.42 8.91
CA LEU A 231 2.91 6.77 8.01
C LEU A 231 3.45 7.75 6.96
N GLY A 232 2.58 8.59 6.39
CA GLY A 232 2.98 9.63 5.44
C GLY A 232 3.93 10.66 6.06
N LEU A 233 3.69 11.06 7.32
CA LEU A 233 4.60 11.94 8.07
C LEU A 233 5.93 11.24 8.38
N LEU A 234 5.88 9.98 8.81
CA LEU A 234 7.08 9.20 9.13
C LEU A 234 7.96 9.02 7.90
N VAL A 235 7.40 8.61 6.76
CA VAL A 235 8.13 8.50 5.48
C VAL A 235 8.73 9.84 5.06
N ARG A 236 7.98 10.94 5.26
CA ARG A 236 8.48 12.28 4.95
C ARG A 236 9.69 12.64 5.79
N MET A 237 9.62 12.40 7.10
CA MET A 237 10.68 12.74 8.05
C MET A 237 11.90 11.83 7.91
N ALA A 238 11.70 10.52 7.73
CA ALA A 238 12.75 9.52 7.70
C ALA A 238 13.45 9.40 6.34
N VAL A 239 12.72 9.58 5.22
CA VAL A 239 13.26 9.27 3.88
C VAL A 239 13.26 10.49 2.97
N THR A 240 12.09 11.09 2.69
CA THR A 240 12.00 12.02 1.57
C THR A 240 12.60 13.40 1.88
N ALA A 241 12.47 13.90 3.12
CA ALA A 241 13.06 15.18 3.50
C ALA A 241 14.61 15.15 3.62
N PRO A 242 15.25 14.10 4.19
CA PRO A 242 16.71 13.93 4.10
C PRO A 242 17.22 13.87 2.66
N LEU A 243 16.61 13.05 1.80
CA LEU A 243 17.03 12.92 0.39
C LEU A 243 16.85 14.23 -0.39
N ALA A 244 15.76 14.97 -0.17
CA ALA A 244 15.55 16.26 -0.82
C ALA A 244 16.63 17.28 -0.42
N ARG A 245 17.04 17.30 0.86
CA ARG A 245 18.12 18.16 1.35
C ARG A 245 19.48 17.78 0.74
N LEU A 246 19.78 16.48 0.66
CA LEU A 246 20.99 15.99 -0.01
C LEU A 246 21.01 16.42 -1.49
N GLY A 247 19.90 16.24 -2.21
CA GLY A 247 19.78 16.65 -3.60
C GLY A 247 19.99 18.16 -3.83
N LEU A 248 19.52 19.01 -2.90
CA LEU A 248 19.77 20.45 -2.93
C LEU A 248 21.25 20.77 -2.68
N ALA A 249 21.87 20.16 -1.67
CA ALA A 249 23.29 20.36 -1.37
C ALA A 249 24.19 19.99 -2.56
N ILE A 250 23.91 18.86 -3.23
CA ILE A 250 24.65 18.45 -4.43
C ILE A 250 24.51 19.47 -5.55
N ARG A 251 23.28 19.96 -5.83
CA ARG A 251 23.05 20.97 -6.87
C ARG A 251 23.79 22.28 -6.59
N ASP A 252 23.83 22.71 -5.34
CA ASP A 252 24.54 23.93 -4.94
C ASP A 252 26.05 23.78 -5.13
N ILE A 253 26.63 22.63 -4.79
CA ILE A 253 28.07 22.36 -4.96
C ILE A 253 28.43 22.34 -6.44
N VAL A 254 27.67 21.61 -7.27
CA VAL A 254 27.90 21.55 -8.73
C VAL A 254 27.82 22.94 -9.36
N ARG A 255 26.88 23.79 -8.93
CA ARG A 255 26.74 25.15 -9.47
C ARG A 255 27.85 26.10 -9.02
N THR A 256 28.36 25.93 -7.80
CA THR A 256 29.34 26.86 -7.21
C THR A 256 30.79 26.45 -7.39
N GLY A 257 31.06 25.18 -7.70
CA GLY A 257 32.41 24.63 -7.84
C GLY A 257 33.20 24.57 -6.53
N ARG A 258 32.55 24.77 -5.37
CA ARG A 258 33.21 24.78 -4.06
C ARG A 258 33.09 23.42 -3.38
N PHE A 259 34.14 22.61 -3.46
CA PHE A 259 34.19 21.26 -2.88
C PHE A 259 34.59 21.23 -1.39
N GLU A 260 34.90 22.38 -0.81
CA GLU A 260 35.58 22.50 0.50
C GLU A 260 34.70 22.16 1.71
N LYS A 261 33.37 22.15 1.57
CA LYS A 261 32.45 21.93 2.71
C LYS A 261 31.79 20.56 2.63
N PRO A 262 32.11 19.62 3.54
CA PRO A 262 31.46 18.33 3.57
C PRO A 262 29.99 18.47 3.97
N ILE A 263 29.15 17.62 3.39
CA ILE A 263 27.74 17.53 3.75
C ILE A 263 27.65 16.84 5.12
N PRO A 264 26.99 17.44 6.13
CA PRO A 264 26.98 16.90 7.47
C PRO A 264 26.18 15.59 7.54
N ARG A 265 26.81 14.55 8.09
CA ARG A 265 26.18 13.27 8.40
C ARG A 265 25.19 13.44 9.55
N ARG A 266 23.93 13.04 9.36
CA ARG A 266 22.85 13.16 10.36
C ARG A 266 22.27 11.83 10.85
N GLY A 267 22.65 10.70 10.25
CA GLY A 267 22.14 9.37 10.59
C GLY A 267 23.23 8.31 10.44
N GLN A 268 23.01 7.16 11.08
CA GLN A 268 23.83 5.95 10.91
C GLN A 268 23.24 4.97 9.89
N ASP A 269 22.21 5.41 9.17
CA ASP A 269 21.47 4.63 8.17
C ASP A 269 22.18 4.65 6.80
N GLU A 270 21.55 4.02 5.81
CA GLU A 270 22.02 3.96 4.43
C GLU A 270 22.16 5.35 3.80
N ILE A 271 21.37 6.34 4.26
CA ILE A 271 21.50 7.73 3.81
C ILE A 271 22.78 8.34 4.37
N GLY A 272 23.12 8.05 5.63
CA GLY A 272 24.41 8.40 6.23
C GLY A 272 25.60 7.85 5.45
N THR A 273 25.58 6.55 5.14
CA THR A 273 26.64 5.91 4.33
C THR A 273 26.76 6.53 2.93
N LEU A 274 25.64 6.89 2.30
CA LEU A 274 25.65 7.57 1.00
C LEU A 274 26.27 8.98 1.09
N ILE A 275 26.02 9.71 2.17
CA ILE A 275 26.64 11.03 2.43
C ILE A 275 28.15 10.87 2.58
N ASP A 276 28.60 9.84 3.31
CA ASP A 276 30.03 9.58 3.52
C ASP A 276 30.74 9.29 2.19
N GLY A 277 30.18 8.38 1.37
CA GLY A 277 30.73 8.09 0.05
C GLY A 277 30.72 9.30 -0.90
N PHE A 278 29.70 10.16 -0.81
CA PHE A 278 29.67 11.40 -1.59
C PHE A 278 30.75 12.39 -1.14
N ASN A 279 30.96 12.55 0.17
CA ASN A 279 32.01 13.41 0.71
C ASN A 279 33.41 12.92 0.29
N GLU A 280 33.66 11.60 0.32
CA GLU A 280 34.91 11.01 -0.16
C GLU A 280 35.15 11.30 -1.65
N MET A 281 34.12 11.12 -2.50
CA MET A 281 34.19 11.46 -3.91
C MET A 281 34.49 12.95 -4.14
N MET A 282 33.91 13.85 -3.34
CA MET A 282 34.18 15.29 -3.44
C MET A 282 35.63 15.64 -3.10
N VAL A 283 36.19 15.02 -2.06
CA VAL A 283 37.60 15.21 -1.69
C VAL A 283 38.50 14.77 -2.85
N HIS A 284 38.27 13.58 -3.39
CA HIS A 284 39.03 13.06 -4.53
C HIS A 284 38.93 13.94 -5.79
N LEU A 285 37.74 14.49 -6.06
CA LEU A 285 37.54 15.42 -7.17
C LEU A 285 38.31 16.72 -6.95
N GLY A 286 38.24 17.28 -5.73
CA GLY A 286 38.98 18.48 -5.34
C GLY A 286 40.50 18.30 -5.50
N GLU A 287 41.04 17.21 -4.95
CA GLU A 287 42.47 16.86 -5.07
C GLU A 287 42.90 16.69 -6.53
N LYS A 288 42.07 16.01 -7.35
CA LYS A 288 42.38 15.80 -8.77
C LYS A 288 42.34 17.11 -9.55
N THR A 289 41.40 18.01 -9.26
CA THR A 289 41.38 19.34 -9.87
C THR A 289 42.58 20.18 -9.48
N GLU A 290 42.96 20.19 -8.19
CA GLU A 290 44.11 20.94 -7.70
C GLU A 290 45.42 20.40 -8.30
N HIS A 291 45.59 19.08 -8.35
CA HIS A 291 46.76 18.46 -8.97
C HIS A 291 46.86 18.74 -10.49
N LEU A 292 45.73 18.81 -11.19
CA LEU A 292 45.71 19.19 -12.61
C LEU A 292 46.12 20.67 -12.78
N GLU A 293 45.55 21.57 -11.98
CA GLU A 293 45.91 23.00 -12.01
C GLU A 293 47.38 23.22 -11.66
N GLU A 294 47.90 22.50 -10.67
CA GLU A 294 49.32 22.58 -10.28
C GLU A 294 50.22 22.05 -11.39
N SER A 295 49.89 20.91 -12.00
CA SER A 295 50.64 20.33 -13.11
C SER A 295 50.68 21.27 -14.32
N GLU A 296 49.53 21.87 -14.68
CA GLU A 296 49.44 22.87 -15.76
C GLU A 296 50.31 24.11 -15.44
N LYS A 297 50.26 24.59 -14.20
CA LYS A 297 51.07 25.73 -13.75
C LYS A 297 52.56 25.42 -13.79
N ARG A 298 52.99 24.23 -13.31
CA ARG A 298 54.38 23.79 -13.35
C ARG A 298 54.88 23.65 -14.79
N PHE A 299 54.10 23.04 -15.68
CA PHE A 299 54.42 22.91 -17.11
C PHE A 299 54.59 24.28 -17.78
N ARG A 300 53.65 25.21 -17.52
CA ARG A 300 53.72 26.59 -18.02
C ARG A 300 54.97 27.32 -17.52
N VAL A 301 55.31 27.22 -16.24
CA VAL A 301 56.52 27.86 -15.69
C VAL A 301 57.79 27.28 -16.30
N MET A 302 57.86 25.94 -16.44
CA MET A 302 59.01 25.28 -17.04
C MET A 302 59.23 25.73 -18.48
N THR A 303 58.18 25.76 -19.31
CA THR A 303 58.30 26.12 -20.74
C THR A 303 58.60 27.62 -20.96
N GLU A 304 58.04 28.51 -20.14
CA GLU A 304 58.23 29.97 -20.28
C GLU A 304 59.59 30.48 -19.73
N THR A 305 60.30 29.69 -18.93
CA THR A 305 61.60 30.09 -18.31
C THR A 305 62.84 29.56 -19.06
N VAL A 306 62.67 28.71 -20.08
CA VAL A 306 63.78 28.19 -20.90
C VAL A 306 64.47 29.34 -21.67
N ARG A 307 65.80 29.28 -21.74
CA ARG A 307 66.64 30.29 -22.42
C ARG A 307 66.68 30.17 -23.94
N ASP A 308 66.20 29.04 -24.46
CA ASP A 308 66.03 28.79 -25.88
C ASP A 308 64.56 29.00 -26.28
N GLY A 309 64.33 29.41 -27.53
CA GLY A 309 62.98 29.52 -28.07
C GLY A 309 62.38 28.13 -28.23
N MET A 310 61.20 27.90 -27.66
CA MET A 310 60.50 26.62 -27.75
C MET A 310 59.19 26.81 -28.52
N ILE A 311 59.03 26.00 -29.57
CA ILE A 311 57.89 26.06 -30.48
C ILE A 311 57.39 24.63 -30.68
N SER A 312 56.17 24.33 -30.24
CA SER A 312 55.54 23.04 -30.56
C SER A 312 54.43 23.23 -31.58
N PHE A 313 54.32 22.32 -32.53
CA PHE A 313 53.31 22.36 -33.61
C PHE A 313 52.85 20.95 -33.99
N LEU A 314 51.63 20.85 -34.51
CA LEU A 314 51.05 19.61 -35.05
C LEU A 314 51.74 19.22 -36.36
N GLY A 315 51.57 17.96 -36.81
CA GLY A 315 52.06 17.50 -38.12
C GLY A 315 51.56 18.33 -39.32
N THR A 316 50.43 19.03 -39.17
CA THR A 316 49.89 19.99 -40.15
C THR A 316 50.65 21.33 -40.20
N GLY A 317 51.58 21.54 -39.25
CA GLY A 317 52.32 22.79 -39.07
C GLY A 317 51.67 23.79 -38.13
N GLN A 318 50.50 23.51 -37.56
CA GLN A 318 49.80 24.44 -36.68
C GLN A 318 50.50 24.57 -35.31
N VAL A 319 50.90 25.79 -34.93
CA VAL A 319 51.60 26.06 -33.66
C VAL A 319 50.66 25.96 -32.46
N ILE A 320 51.07 25.19 -31.45
CA ILE A 320 50.34 24.93 -30.20
C ILE A 320 51.09 25.36 -28.95
N LEU A 321 52.40 25.63 -29.05
CA LEU A 321 53.21 26.19 -27.98
C LEU A 321 54.19 27.18 -28.58
N PHE A 322 54.31 28.34 -27.95
CA PHE A 322 55.27 29.38 -28.30
C PHE A 322 55.66 30.10 -27.01
N ASN A 323 56.87 29.83 -26.52
CA ASN A 323 57.32 30.38 -25.24
C ASN A 323 57.85 31.82 -25.37
N ARG A 324 58.01 32.52 -24.24
CA ARG A 324 58.50 33.90 -24.18
C ARG A 324 59.83 34.13 -24.90
N GLN A 325 60.72 33.15 -24.91
CA GLN A 325 61.99 33.29 -25.61
C GLN A 325 61.81 33.24 -27.13
N ALA A 326 60.91 32.39 -27.64
CA ALA A 326 60.56 32.39 -29.06
C ALA A 326 59.93 33.73 -29.47
N GLU A 327 59.12 34.36 -28.62
CA GLU A 327 58.62 35.73 -28.88
C GLU A 327 59.74 36.75 -29.05
N ARG A 328 60.81 36.66 -28.25
CA ARG A 328 61.98 37.53 -28.37
C ARG A 328 62.80 37.26 -29.63
N ILE A 329 63.02 35.99 -29.96
CA ILE A 329 63.82 35.58 -31.12
C ILE A 329 63.12 35.96 -32.44
N PHE A 330 61.80 35.77 -32.54
CA PHE A 330 61.09 36.05 -33.79
C PHE A 330 60.36 37.40 -33.82
N GLY A 331 60.19 38.08 -32.69
CA GLY A 331 59.48 39.36 -32.60
C GLY A 331 57.95 39.27 -32.77
N PHE A 332 57.39 38.06 -32.84
CA PHE A 332 55.96 37.82 -32.81
C PHE A 332 55.49 37.61 -31.37
N SER A 333 54.30 38.08 -31.04
CA SER A 333 53.63 37.65 -29.82
C SER A 333 53.02 36.26 -29.99
N LYS A 334 52.91 35.51 -28.89
CA LYS A 334 52.26 34.21 -28.81
C LYS A 334 50.87 34.26 -29.43
N ARG A 335 50.09 35.30 -29.17
CA ARG A 335 48.74 35.49 -29.74
C ARG A 335 48.71 35.56 -31.28
N GLU A 336 49.79 36.02 -31.92
CA GLU A 336 49.88 36.16 -33.38
C GLU A 336 50.30 34.86 -34.09
N VAL A 337 50.85 33.89 -33.35
CA VAL A 337 51.45 32.67 -33.90
C VAL A 337 50.68 31.42 -33.49
N MET A 338 50.06 31.42 -32.31
CA MET A 338 49.22 30.32 -31.84
C MET A 338 48.10 30.02 -32.84
N GLY A 339 47.98 28.75 -33.24
CA GLY A 339 47.00 28.29 -34.23
C GLY A 339 47.35 28.60 -35.70
N VAL A 340 48.46 29.29 -35.97
CA VAL A 340 48.96 29.61 -37.32
C VAL A 340 50.03 28.60 -37.73
N SER A 341 50.28 28.46 -39.04
CA SER A 341 51.35 27.59 -39.56
C SER A 341 52.74 28.09 -39.15
N VAL A 342 53.58 27.15 -38.68
CA VAL A 342 54.99 27.36 -38.35
C VAL A 342 55.82 27.86 -39.53
N ALA A 343 55.34 27.66 -40.77
CA ALA A 343 55.98 28.20 -41.97
C ALA A 343 56.19 29.71 -41.93
N ARG A 344 55.36 30.44 -41.18
CA ARG A 344 55.50 31.88 -41.00
C ARG A 344 56.82 32.30 -40.35
N LEU A 345 57.44 31.40 -39.58
CA LEU A 345 58.69 31.60 -38.83
C LEU A 345 59.94 31.14 -39.61
N VAL A 346 59.76 30.48 -40.76
CA VAL A 346 60.85 29.98 -41.60
C VAL A 346 61.15 31.00 -42.71
N HIS A 347 62.41 31.35 -42.92
CA HIS A 347 62.80 32.32 -43.96
C HIS A 347 62.57 31.77 -45.37
N GLU A 348 62.41 32.66 -46.36
CA GLU A 348 62.12 32.30 -47.75
C GLU A 348 63.29 31.58 -48.43
N GLU A 349 64.52 31.77 -47.92
CA GLU A 349 65.72 31.03 -48.35
C GLU A 349 65.60 29.51 -48.19
N CYS A 350 64.72 29.02 -47.30
CA CYS A 350 64.37 27.61 -47.22
C CYS A 350 63.33 27.25 -48.29
N ALA A 351 63.68 27.41 -49.56
CA ALA A 351 62.75 27.21 -50.68
C ALA A 351 62.13 25.80 -50.72
N GLU A 352 62.89 24.75 -50.38
CA GLU A 352 62.36 23.37 -50.33
C GLU A 352 61.27 23.21 -49.26
N PHE A 353 61.39 23.90 -48.12
CA PHE A 353 60.40 23.88 -47.06
C PHE A 353 59.08 24.54 -47.49
N HIS A 354 59.16 25.71 -48.14
CA HIS A 354 57.97 26.43 -48.60
C HIS A 354 57.32 25.78 -49.83
N GLN A 355 58.10 25.14 -50.71
CA GLN A 355 57.60 24.45 -51.91
C GLN A 355 56.92 23.11 -51.58
N ALA A 356 57.50 22.30 -50.69
CA ALA A 356 56.93 21.02 -50.30
C ALA A 356 55.72 21.18 -49.37
N GLY A 357 55.63 22.30 -48.63
CA GLY A 357 54.68 22.46 -47.55
C GLY A 357 55.13 21.73 -46.28
N VAL A 358 54.61 22.16 -45.13
CA VAL A 358 55.11 21.75 -43.82
C VAL A 358 55.01 20.23 -43.60
N GLU A 359 53.87 19.64 -43.94
CA GLU A 359 53.60 18.22 -43.69
C GLU A 359 54.51 17.30 -44.51
N ASP A 360 54.63 17.54 -45.82
CA ASP A 360 55.46 16.72 -46.71
C ASP A 360 56.96 16.92 -46.45
N TYR A 361 57.36 18.15 -46.10
CA TYR A 361 58.73 18.42 -45.67
C TYR A 361 59.09 17.65 -44.40
N LEU A 362 58.19 17.61 -43.39
CA LEU A 362 58.42 16.85 -42.16
C LEU A 362 58.44 15.34 -42.41
N LYS A 363 57.54 14.81 -43.26
CA LYS A 363 57.55 13.37 -43.63
C LYS A 363 58.89 12.94 -44.23
N LYS A 364 59.48 13.78 -45.07
CA LYS A 364 60.75 13.50 -45.76
C LYS A 364 61.98 13.75 -44.87
N ASN A 365 61.97 14.82 -44.07
CA ASN A 365 63.19 15.36 -43.44
C ASN A 365 63.21 15.31 -41.90
N ALA A 366 62.09 14.99 -41.22
CA ALA A 366 62.04 15.00 -39.75
C ALA A 366 63.09 14.08 -39.11
N ALA A 367 63.30 12.87 -39.65
CA ALA A 367 64.30 11.93 -39.13
C ALA A 367 65.73 12.49 -39.14
N GLN A 368 66.05 13.35 -40.12
CA GLN A 368 67.35 14.03 -40.18
C GLN A 368 67.39 15.20 -39.19
N LEU A 369 66.35 16.04 -39.17
CA LEU A 369 66.22 17.19 -38.27
C LEU A 369 66.27 16.83 -36.79
N ILE A 370 65.82 15.63 -36.43
CA ILE A 370 65.86 15.12 -35.04
C ILE A 370 67.27 14.66 -34.64
N ARG A 371 68.09 14.17 -35.58
CA ARG A 371 69.36 13.50 -35.28
C ARG A 371 70.53 14.44 -35.04
N LYS A 372 70.47 15.69 -35.52
CA LYS A 372 71.58 16.65 -35.46
C LYS A 372 71.04 18.06 -35.21
N LEU A 373 71.90 18.93 -34.68
CA LEU A 373 71.66 20.38 -34.67
C LEU A 373 71.80 20.92 -36.10
N HIS A 374 70.83 21.72 -36.53
CA HIS A 374 70.82 22.32 -37.87
C HIS A 374 70.85 23.84 -37.76
N LYS A 375 71.73 24.49 -38.52
CA LYS A 375 71.67 25.95 -38.70
C LYS A 375 70.66 26.26 -39.80
N ILE A 376 69.61 26.99 -39.46
CA ILE A 376 68.54 27.36 -40.37
C ILE A 376 68.24 28.87 -40.28
N PRO A 377 67.87 29.51 -41.39
CA PRO A 377 67.42 30.89 -41.37
C PRO A 377 65.95 30.98 -40.92
N GLY A 378 65.72 31.65 -39.80
CA GLY A 378 64.40 32.04 -39.32
C GLY A 378 63.98 33.40 -39.87
N ARG A 379 62.66 33.66 -39.88
CA ARG A 379 62.09 34.96 -40.29
C ARG A 379 61.50 35.70 -39.10
N ARG A 380 62.02 36.89 -38.81
CA ARG A 380 61.47 37.80 -37.80
C ARG A 380 60.19 38.47 -38.31
N ARG A 381 59.41 39.08 -37.39
CA ARG A 381 58.16 39.79 -37.70
C ARG A 381 58.33 40.93 -38.72
N ASP A 382 59.47 41.63 -38.67
CA ASP A 382 59.81 42.72 -39.59
C ASP A 382 60.30 42.23 -40.98
N GLY A 383 60.34 40.91 -41.19
CA GLY A 383 60.81 40.28 -42.41
C GLY A 383 62.32 40.04 -42.46
N SER A 384 63.08 40.51 -41.45
CA SER A 384 64.52 40.26 -41.39
C SER A 384 64.85 38.80 -41.07
N GLN A 385 66.03 38.37 -41.50
CA GLN A 385 66.54 37.02 -41.29
C GLN A 385 67.27 36.94 -39.94
N VAL A 386 67.07 35.83 -39.22
CA VAL A 386 67.81 35.47 -38.01
C VAL A 386 68.44 34.09 -38.20
N SER A 387 69.72 33.95 -37.86
CA SER A 387 70.40 32.65 -37.89
C SER A 387 70.06 31.86 -36.64
N LEU A 388 69.47 30.67 -36.82
CA LEU A 388 69.02 29.83 -35.71
C LEU A 388 69.69 28.47 -35.75
N GLU A 389 70.14 28.01 -34.60
CA GLU A 389 70.44 26.61 -34.36
C GLU A 389 69.18 25.91 -33.87
N LEU A 390 68.65 24.98 -34.68
CA LEU A 390 67.44 24.21 -34.44
C LEU A 390 67.77 22.78 -34.01
N SER A 391 67.10 22.33 -32.94
CA SER A 391 66.92 20.93 -32.59
C SER A 391 65.43 20.59 -32.61
N LEU A 392 65.06 19.50 -33.29
CA LEU A 392 63.67 19.06 -33.40
C LEU A 392 63.47 17.77 -32.60
N ALA A 393 62.44 17.73 -31.76
CA ALA A 393 61.94 16.52 -31.12
C ALA A 393 60.55 16.18 -31.67
N VAL A 394 60.21 14.89 -31.70
CA VAL A 394 58.87 14.43 -32.06
C VAL A 394 58.30 13.56 -30.94
N ALA A 395 57.01 13.74 -30.67
CA ALA A 395 56.24 12.91 -29.75
C ALA A 395 54.91 12.53 -30.41
N GLU A 396 54.34 11.41 -30.01
CA GLU A 396 53.00 10.98 -30.41
C GLU A 396 52.07 11.06 -29.21
N SER A 397 50.91 11.70 -29.38
CA SER A 397 49.85 11.74 -28.39
C SER A 397 48.50 11.69 -29.09
N ASP A 398 47.56 10.87 -28.60
CA ASP A 398 46.21 10.74 -29.16
C ASP A 398 46.18 10.52 -30.69
N GLY A 399 47.12 9.73 -31.22
CA GLY A 399 47.23 9.40 -32.65
C GLY A 399 47.72 10.55 -33.54
N HIS A 400 48.18 11.66 -32.97
CA HIS A 400 48.74 12.79 -33.70
C HIS A 400 50.23 12.97 -33.37
N LEU A 401 51.01 13.31 -34.39
CA LEU A 401 52.42 13.68 -34.23
C LEU A 401 52.55 15.15 -33.81
N PHE A 402 53.35 15.37 -32.77
CA PHE A 402 53.71 16.67 -32.23
C PHE A 402 55.19 16.89 -32.42
N TYR A 403 55.55 17.99 -33.08
CA TYR A 403 56.92 18.40 -33.26
C TYR A 403 57.23 19.54 -32.29
N THR A 404 58.37 19.46 -31.61
CA THR A 404 58.87 20.51 -30.73
C THR A 404 60.23 20.96 -31.23
N ALA A 405 60.27 22.18 -31.75
CA ALA A 405 61.47 22.88 -32.16
C ALA A 405 62.03 23.68 -30.98
N ILE A 406 63.28 23.38 -30.62
CA ILE A 406 64.08 24.20 -29.71
C ILE A 406 65.07 24.97 -30.58
N VAL A 407 65.00 26.29 -30.54
CA VAL A 407 65.82 27.19 -31.35
C VAL A 407 66.66 28.12 -30.49
N ARG A 408 67.91 28.31 -30.88
CA ARG A 408 68.83 29.28 -30.29
C ARG A 408 69.35 30.21 -31.37
N GLU A 409 69.33 31.51 -31.09
CA GLU A 409 69.94 32.51 -31.96
C GLU A 409 71.46 32.39 -31.89
N THR A 410 72.12 32.36 -33.05
CA THR A 410 73.58 32.28 -33.17
C THR A 410 74.10 33.54 -33.85
N ASP A 411 75.21 34.07 -33.35
CA ASP A 411 75.91 35.26 -33.88
C ASP A 411 76.40 35.08 -35.34
#